data_AF-A0A0F9EHM6-F1
#
_entry.id   AF-A0A0F9EHM6-F1
#
_cell.length_a   1.000
_cell.length_b   1.000
_cell.length_c   1.000
_cell.angle_alpha   90.00
_cell.angle_beta   90.00
_cell.angle_gamma   90.00
#
_symmetry.space_group_name_H-M   'P 1'
#
loop_
_entity.id
_entity.type
_entity.pdbx_description
1 polymer ?
#
loop_
_entity_poly.entity_id
_entity_poly.type
_entity_poly.pdbx_seq_one_letter_code
_entity_poly.pdbx_strand_id
1 'polypeptide(L)'
;MNIKLYSCGKDIGYSTYQLGLGYLKTNCSTKEHCVSIVNNSKDLHSCDLIGLSSNAWSIREAINIVKTSKIPVIIGGQATLWDKLKNYSFRHIIVGEGEVALLNILNNTVTYKTINSSLIQDIDTLKFPDRGKLKNKSIPILSSRG
;
A
#
# COMPACT_ATOMS: atom_id res chain seq x y z
N MET A 1 13.46 -3.39 -8.25
CA MET A 1 12.80 -4.05 -7.11
C MET A 1 11.36 -4.37 -7.45
N ASN A 2 10.90 -5.58 -7.16
CA ASN A 2 9.54 -6.03 -7.41
C ASN A 2 8.73 -6.00 -6.12
N ILE A 3 7.65 -5.23 -6.09
CA ILE A 3 6.73 -5.14 -4.95
C ILE A 3 5.34 -5.67 -5.33
N LYS A 4 4.75 -6.44 -4.42
CA LYS A 4 3.34 -6.86 -4.48
C LYS A 4 2.54 -6.15 -3.42
N LEU A 5 1.51 -5.44 -3.86
CA LEU A 5 0.55 -4.73 -3.02
C LEU A 5 -0.70 -5.58 -2.79
N TYR A 6 -1.20 -5.60 -1.56
CA TYR A 6 -2.39 -6.36 -1.18
C TYR A 6 -3.25 -5.58 -0.19
N SER A 7 -4.57 -5.67 -0.38
CA SER A 7 -5.56 -5.08 0.52
C SER A 7 -6.04 -6.12 1.52
N CYS A 8 -5.68 -5.97 2.79
CA CYS A 8 -6.19 -6.81 3.88
C CYS A 8 -7.69 -6.55 4.09
N GLY A 9 -8.45 -7.61 4.36
CA GLY A 9 -9.89 -7.55 4.62
C GLY A 9 -10.77 -7.59 3.36
N LYS A 10 -10.17 -7.70 2.18
CA LYS A 10 -10.90 -7.76 0.88
C LYS A 10 -11.90 -6.61 0.67
N ASP A 11 -11.53 -5.40 1.08
CA ASP A 11 -12.33 -4.20 0.82
C ASP A 11 -12.16 -3.76 -0.65
N ILE A 12 -12.78 -4.55 -1.54
CA ILE A 12 -12.72 -4.37 -2.99
C ILE A 12 -14.10 -3.83 -3.40
N GLY A 13 -14.25 -2.51 -3.36
CA GLY A 13 -15.47 -1.82 -3.76
C GLY A 13 -15.78 -1.91 -5.27
N TYR A 14 -15.85 -0.77 -5.93
CA TYR A 14 -16.33 -0.61 -7.32
C TYR A 14 -15.32 -0.99 -8.43
N SER A 15 -14.05 -1.19 -8.07
CA SER A 15 -12.92 -1.47 -8.98
C SER A 15 -12.27 -2.81 -8.66
N THR A 16 -11.33 -3.26 -9.50
CA THR A 16 -10.56 -4.48 -9.23
C THR A 16 -9.64 -4.31 -8.02
N TYR A 17 -9.15 -3.08 -7.81
CA TYR A 17 -8.22 -2.73 -6.74
C TYR A 17 -8.78 -1.60 -5.88
N GLN A 18 -8.38 -1.56 -4.60
CA GLN A 18 -8.61 -0.41 -3.73
C GLN A 18 -7.94 0.84 -4.33
N LEU A 19 -8.63 1.99 -4.27
CA LEU A 19 -8.19 3.22 -4.92
C LEU A 19 -6.76 3.65 -4.53
N GLY A 20 -6.42 3.57 -3.24
CA GLY A 20 -5.09 3.89 -2.75
C GLY A 20 -4.00 2.99 -3.36
N LEU A 21 -4.24 1.68 -3.49
CA LEU A 21 -3.29 0.77 -4.14
C LEU A 21 -3.11 1.11 -5.63
N GLY A 22 -4.19 1.55 -6.29
CA GLY A 22 -4.14 2.04 -7.67
C GLY A 22 -3.24 3.26 -7.83
N TYR A 23 -3.30 4.22 -6.90
CA TYR A 23 -2.40 5.37 -6.88
C TYR A 23 -0.94 4.96 -6.66
N LEU A 24 -0.68 4.07 -5.69
CA LEU A 24 0.66 3.54 -5.46
C LEU A 24 1.22 2.85 -6.70
N LYS A 25 0.40 2.03 -7.38
CA LYS A 25 0.83 1.36 -8.62
C LYS A 25 1.21 2.37 -9.70
N THR A 26 0.37 3.35 -10.01
CA THR A 26 0.67 4.30 -11.09
C THR A 26 1.83 5.22 -10.75
N ASN A 27 1.94 5.68 -9.50
CA ASN A 27 2.89 6.73 -9.12
C ASN A 27 4.23 6.19 -8.61
N CYS A 28 4.30 4.94 -8.13
CA CYS A 28 5.56 4.34 -7.65
C CYS A 28 6.17 3.33 -8.62
N SER A 29 5.49 2.97 -9.72
CA SER A 29 6.10 2.14 -10.78
C SER A 29 7.08 2.95 -11.60
N THR A 30 8.32 2.47 -11.71
CA THR A 30 9.38 3.08 -12.51
C THR A 30 10.07 2.02 -13.37
N LYS A 31 11.07 2.38 -14.17
CA LYS A 31 11.90 1.40 -14.90
C LYS A 31 12.67 0.47 -13.95
N GLU A 32 12.95 0.94 -12.74
CA GLU A 32 13.74 0.23 -11.73
C GLU A 32 12.83 -0.52 -10.74
N HIS A 33 11.59 -0.07 -10.56
CA HIS A 33 10.64 -0.62 -9.58
C HIS A 33 9.35 -1.08 -10.23
N CYS A 34 9.06 -2.38 -10.12
CA CYS A 34 7.82 -2.95 -10.61
C CYS A 34 6.81 -3.08 -9.48
N VAL A 35 5.73 -2.28 -9.52
CA VAL A 35 4.64 -2.34 -8.55
C VAL A 35 3.47 -3.11 -9.14
N SER A 36 3.07 -4.19 -8.48
CA SER A 36 1.94 -5.01 -8.88
C SER A 36 0.93 -5.13 -7.75
N ILE A 37 -0.36 -5.26 -8.08
CA ILE A 37 -1.42 -5.46 -7.09
C ILE A 37 -1.93 -6.88 -7.24
N VAL A 38 -1.99 -7.61 -6.13
CA VAL A 38 -2.54 -8.97 -6.06
C VAL A 38 -3.84 -8.97 -5.26
N ASN A 39 -4.76 -9.86 -5.65
CA ASN A 39 -6.09 -9.95 -5.02
C ASN A 39 -6.18 -11.09 -4.00
N ASN A 40 -5.15 -11.93 -3.91
CA ASN A 40 -5.10 -13.05 -3.00
C ASN A 40 -3.77 -13.03 -2.22
N SER A 41 -3.83 -13.22 -0.90
CA SER A 41 -2.64 -13.29 -0.06
C SER A 41 -1.72 -14.45 -0.44
N LYS A 42 -2.24 -15.51 -1.07
CA LYS A 42 -1.44 -16.60 -1.63
C LYS A 42 -0.48 -16.16 -2.72
N ASP A 43 -0.78 -15.05 -3.40
CA ASP A 43 0.03 -14.53 -4.49
C ASP A 43 1.20 -13.65 -3.99
N LEU A 44 1.35 -13.47 -2.68
CA LEU A 44 2.44 -12.71 -2.03
C LEU A 44 3.75 -13.49 -1.96
N HIS A 45 4.18 -14.01 -3.11
CA HIS A 45 5.44 -14.71 -3.32
C HIS A 45 6.15 -14.15 -4.56
N SER A 46 7.42 -14.52 -4.78
CA SER A 46 8.22 -14.06 -5.94
C SER A 46 8.28 -12.53 -6.07
N CYS A 47 8.53 -11.84 -4.96
CA CYS A 47 8.74 -10.39 -4.90
C CYS A 47 9.78 -10.06 -3.82
N ASP A 48 10.34 -8.86 -3.89
CA ASP A 48 11.39 -8.37 -2.97
C ASP A 48 10.77 -7.71 -1.73
N LEU A 49 9.52 -7.24 -1.84
CA LEU A 49 8.80 -6.51 -0.81
C LEU A 49 7.30 -6.77 -0.94
N ILE A 50 6.62 -6.86 0.20
CA ILE A 50 5.17 -6.90 0.28
C ILE A 50 4.66 -5.58 0.87
N GLY A 51 3.71 -4.93 0.20
CA GLY A 51 3.01 -3.76 0.71
C GLY A 51 1.57 -4.10 1.09
N LEU A 52 1.21 -3.89 2.35
CA LEU A 52 -0.13 -4.14 2.86
C LEU A 52 -0.89 -2.82 3.08
N SER A 53 -2.10 -2.73 2.53
CA SER A 53 -3.09 -1.73 2.92
C SER A 53 -4.10 -2.41 3.86
N SER A 54 -4.24 -1.91 5.08
CA SER A 54 -5.14 -2.51 6.08
C SER A 54 -5.97 -1.45 6.79
N ASN A 55 -7.24 -1.78 7.03
CA ASN A 55 -8.13 -1.01 7.89
C ASN A 55 -8.06 -1.56 9.34
N ALA A 56 -8.73 -0.89 10.29
CA ALA A 56 -8.69 -1.30 11.69
C ALA A 56 -9.19 -2.74 11.91
N TRP A 57 -10.19 -3.19 11.15
CA TRP A 57 -10.79 -4.52 11.30
C TRP A 57 -9.94 -5.64 10.65
N SER A 58 -9.14 -5.32 9.62
CA SER A 58 -8.32 -6.28 8.88
C SER A 58 -6.89 -6.45 9.41
N ILE A 59 -6.55 -5.79 10.52
CA ILE A 59 -5.21 -5.78 11.09
C ILE A 59 -4.69 -7.17 11.47
N ARG A 60 -5.59 -8.08 11.89
CA ARG A 60 -5.24 -9.47 12.22
C ARG A 60 -4.65 -10.21 11.03
N GLU A 61 -5.18 -9.96 9.83
CA GLU A 61 -4.65 -10.54 8.60
C GLU A 61 -3.26 -10.00 8.29
N ALA A 62 -3.05 -8.69 8.40
CA ALA A 62 -1.76 -8.06 8.18
C ALA A 62 -0.68 -8.61 9.15
N ILE A 63 -1.05 -8.78 10.43
CA ILE A 63 -0.19 -9.39 11.45
C ILE A 63 0.17 -10.84 11.09
N ASN A 64 -0.80 -11.62 10.59
CA ASN A 64 -0.53 -12.99 10.19
C ASN A 64 0.44 -13.06 8.99
N ILE A 65 0.27 -12.17 8.02
CA ILE A 65 1.16 -12.09 6.86
C ILE A 65 2.59 -11.76 7.29
N VAL A 66 2.79 -10.72 8.13
CA VAL A 66 4.15 -10.34 8.56
C VAL A 66 4.83 -11.37 9.45
N LYS A 67 4.06 -12.17 10.21
CA LYS A 67 4.61 -13.27 11.02
C LYS A 67 5.05 -14.48 10.20
N THR A 68 4.39 -14.73 9.07
CA THR A 68 4.59 -15.95 8.27
C THR A 68 5.44 -15.72 7.03
N SER A 69 5.52 -14.48 6.55
CA SER A 69 6.34 -14.11 5.39
C SER A 69 7.83 -14.09 5.72
N LYS A 70 8.63 -14.65 4.80
CA LYS A 70 10.10 -14.45 4.77
C LYS A 70 10.51 -13.20 3.98
N ILE A 71 9.58 -12.66 3.19
CA ILE A 71 9.76 -11.43 2.40
C ILE A 71 9.47 -10.24 3.32
N PRO A 72 10.29 -9.17 3.31
CA PRO A 72 10.01 -7.98 4.10
C PRO A 72 8.62 -7.40 3.81
N VAL A 73 7.93 -6.97 4.86
CA VAL A 73 6.55 -6.47 4.76
C VAL A 73 6.49 -5.04 5.26
N ILE A 74 5.85 -4.16 4.48
CA ILE A 74 5.47 -2.81 4.90
C ILE A 74 3.95 -2.72 5.03
N ILE A 75 3.47 -1.82 5.90
CA ILE A 75 2.03 -1.64 6.14
C ILE A 75 1.66 -0.17 6.12
N GLY A 76 0.53 0.15 5.48
CA GLY A 76 -0.13 1.44 5.48
C GLY A 76 -1.65 1.32 5.72
N GLY A 77 -2.35 2.44 5.61
CA GLY A 77 -3.81 2.51 5.82
C GLY A 77 -4.20 2.77 7.28
N GLN A 78 -5.49 2.70 7.57
CA GLN A 78 -6.03 3.06 8.89
C GLN A 78 -5.54 2.15 10.03
N ALA A 79 -5.09 0.93 9.74
CA ALA A 79 -4.49 0.05 10.73
C ALA A 79 -3.30 0.72 11.46
N THR A 80 -2.60 1.63 10.79
CA THR A 80 -1.43 2.35 11.33
C THR A 80 -1.74 3.23 12.54
N LEU A 81 -3.02 3.55 12.78
CA LEU A 81 -3.50 4.24 13.98
C LEU A 81 -3.40 3.37 15.25
N TRP A 82 -3.16 2.05 15.10
CA TRP A 82 -2.95 1.17 16.24
C TRP A 82 -1.47 1.10 16.62
N ASP A 83 -1.08 1.82 17.67
CA ASP A 83 0.31 1.93 18.13
C ASP A 83 1.03 0.61 18.39
N LYS A 84 0.29 -0.47 18.67
CA LYS A 84 0.88 -1.80 18.91
C LYS A 84 1.42 -2.45 17.63
N LEU A 85 1.15 -1.91 16.43
CA LEU A 85 1.76 -2.38 15.18
C LEU A 85 3.29 -2.35 15.23
N LYS A 86 3.88 -1.39 15.96
CA LYS A 86 5.34 -1.28 16.10
C LYS A 86 5.99 -2.49 16.79
N ASN A 87 5.20 -3.31 17.49
CA ASN A 87 5.68 -4.52 18.15
C ASN A 87 5.82 -5.72 17.21
N TYR A 88 5.38 -5.60 15.95
CA TYR A 88 5.49 -6.65 14.94
C TYR A 88 6.65 -6.38 13.97
N SER A 89 7.08 -7.40 13.24
CA SER A 89 8.25 -7.40 12.35
C SER A 89 8.04 -6.69 11.01
N PHE A 90 7.17 -5.69 10.95
CA PHE A 90 7.05 -4.83 9.76
C PHE A 90 8.37 -4.09 9.53
N ARG A 91 8.87 -4.11 8.29
CA ARG A 91 10.07 -3.38 7.88
C ARG A 91 9.82 -1.87 7.99
N HIS A 92 8.68 -1.41 7.48
CA HIS A 92 8.22 -0.04 7.60
C HIS A 92 6.71 0.03 7.88
N ILE A 93 6.29 1.04 8.66
CA ILE A 93 4.91 1.40 8.96
C ILE A 93 4.71 2.82 8.41
N ILE A 94 3.81 2.97 7.45
CA ILE A 94 3.56 4.23 6.74
C ILE A 94 2.33 4.89 7.34
N VAL A 95 2.53 6.05 7.98
CA VAL A 95 1.46 6.90 8.52
C VAL A 95 1.31 8.09 7.58
N GLY A 96 0.08 8.37 7.13
CA GLY A 96 -0.20 9.42 6.15
C GLY A 96 -0.16 8.94 4.71
N GLU A 97 0.32 9.79 3.79
CA GLU A 97 0.29 9.56 2.34
C GLU A 97 1.29 8.49 1.89
N GLY A 98 0.79 7.47 1.18
CA GLY A 98 1.57 6.28 0.86
C GLY A 98 2.53 6.44 -0.31
N GLU A 99 2.23 7.33 -1.25
CA GLU A 99 2.93 7.47 -2.53
C GLU A 99 4.40 7.90 -2.33
N VAL A 100 4.62 8.97 -1.54
CA VAL A 100 5.96 9.49 -1.25
C VAL A 100 6.75 8.50 -0.38
N ALA A 101 6.11 7.97 0.66
CA ALA A 101 6.75 7.01 1.56
C ALA A 101 7.18 5.73 0.85
N LEU A 102 6.32 5.16 0.00
CA LEU A 102 6.64 3.97 -0.77
C LEU A 102 7.79 4.24 -1.74
N LEU A 103 7.77 5.35 -2.48
CA LEU A 103 8.86 5.70 -3.39
C LEU A 103 10.20 5.82 -2.66
N ASN A 104 10.20 6.45 -1.49
CA ASN A 104 11.42 6.59 -0.68
C ASN A 104 11.93 5.24 -0.16
N ILE A 105 11.04 4.32 0.22
CA ILE A 105 11.40 2.93 0.57
C ILE A 105 12.00 2.20 -0.62
N LEU A 106 11.37 2.27 -1.80
CA LEU A 106 11.84 1.62 -3.02
C LEU A 106 13.24 2.11 -3.42
N ASN A 107 13.52 3.39 -3.21
CA ASN A 107 14.83 4.00 -3.45
C ASN A 107 15.85 3.77 -2.32
N ASN A 108 15.51 3.00 -1.28
CA ASN A 108 16.34 2.76 -0.09
C ASN A 108 16.80 4.05 0.62
N THR A 109 15.99 5.11 0.56
CA THR A 109 16.32 6.41 1.19
C THR A 109 15.80 6.54 2.62
N VAL A 110 15.13 5.51 3.15
CA VAL A 110 14.54 5.51 4.50
C VAL A 110 15.02 4.31 5.30
N THR A 111 15.47 4.59 6.53
CA THR A 111 15.93 3.58 7.50
C THR A 111 15.01 3.43 8.70
N TYR A 112 14.11 4.40 8.95
CA TYR A 112 13.21 4.38 10.10
C TYR A 112 12.08 3.35 9.94
N LYS A 113 11.71 2.72 11.06
CA LYS A 113 10.59 1.76 11.09
C LYS A 113 9.24 2.43 10.87
N THR A 114 9.00 3.60 11.44
CA THR A 114 7.76 4.37 11.23
C THR A 114 8.06 5.58 10.36
N ILE A 115 7.30 5.75 9.28
CA ILE A 115 7.44 6.84 8.33
C ILE A 115 6.19 7.69 8.43
N ASN A 116 6.33 8.90 8.95
CA ASN A 116 5.27 9.90 8.94
C ASN A 116 5.41 10.69 7.65
N SER A 117 4.61 10.35 6.65
CA SER A 117 4.63 10.98 5.34
C SER A 117 3.85 12.29 5.39
N SER A 118 4.44 13.36 4.86
CA SER A 118 3.76 14.64 4.71
C SER A 118 2.60 14.54 3.71
N LEU A 119 1.58 15.37 3.92
CA LEU A 119 0.49 15.53 2.96
C LEU A 119 1.05 15.95 1.60
N ILE A 120 0.49 15.39 0.54
CA ILE A 120 0.79 15.80 -0.84
C ILE A 120 0.12 17.15 -1.04
N GLN A 121 0.92 18.22 -1.14
CA GLN A 121 0.43 19.59 -1.21
C GLN A 121 -0.34 19.87 -2.50
N ASP A 122 0.05 19.23 -3.60
CA ASP A 122 -0.57 19.38 -4.90
C ASP A 122 -1.01 18.00 -5.43
N ILE A 123 -2.30 17.71 -5.32
CA ILE A 123 -2.89 16.44 -5.75
C ILE A 123 -2.85 16.27 -7.28
N ASP A 124 -2.77 17.37 -8.04
CA ASP A 124 -2.74 17.33 -9.50
C ASP A 124 -1.39 16.79 -10.02
N THR A 125 -0.36 16.73 -9.18
CA THR A 125 0.89 16.04 -9.48
C THR A 125 0.75 14.52 -9.55
N LEU A 126 -0.32 13.96 -8.97
CA LEU A 126 -0.55 12.52 -8.98
C LEU A 126 -1.17 12.08 -10.30
N LYS A 127 -0.56 11.06 -10.91
CA LYS A 127 -1.17 10.35 -12.03
C LYS A 127 -2.42 9.61 -11.56
N PHE A 128 -3.39 9.52 -12.46
CA PHE A 128 -4.62 8.77 -12.21
C PHE A 128 -4.34 7.32 -11.77
N PRO A 129 -5.12 6.80 -10.81
CA PRO A 129 -4.87 5.49 -10.24
C PRO A 129 -5.21 4.38 -11.24
N ASP A 130 -4.45 3.29 -11.20
CA ASP A 130 -4.85 2.05 -11.87
C ASP A 130 -6.06 1.43 -11.15
N ARG A 131 -7.13 1.20 -11.90
CA ARG A 131 -8.41 0.66 -11.37
C ARG A 131 -8.66 -0.79 -11.77
N GLY A 132 -7.81 -1.37 -12.62
CA GLY A 132 -8.09 -2.62 -13.31
C GLY A 132 -9.43 -2.59 -14.03
N LYS A 133 -10.20 -3.68 -13.96
CA LYS A 133 -11.58 -3.73 -14.45
C LYS A 133 -12.53 -3.00 -13.47
N LEU A 134 -13.41 -2.18 -14.01
CA LEU A 134 -14.50 -1.54 -13.27
C LEU A 134 -15.72 -2.46 -13.26
N LYS A 135 -16.39 -2.59 -12.11
CA LYS A 135 -17.61 -3.39 -11.97
C LYS A 135 -18.88 -2.57 -12.25
N ASN A 136 -18.84 -1.25 -12.06
CA ASN A 136 -19.98 -0.33 -12.20
C ASN A 136 -19.70 0.82 -13.18
N LYS A 137 -20.77 1.52 -13.61
CA LYS A 137 -20.72 2.68 -14.52
C LYS A 137 -20.24 3.99 -13.85
N SER A 138 -20.18 4.07 -12.52
CA SER A 138 -19.74 5.26 -11.79
C SER A 138 -18.30 5.12 -11.27
N ILE A 139 -17.51 6.19 -11.42
CA ILE A 139 -16.07 6.20 -11.13
C ILE A 139 -15.82 7.17 -9.96
N PRO A 140 -15.46 6.67 -8.77
CA PRO A 140 -15.08 7.55 -7.67
C PRO A 140 -13.72 8.19 -7.96
N ILE A 141 -13.67 9.52 -8.05
CA ILE A 141 -12.44 10.31 -8.20
C ILE A 141 -12.14 10.95 -6.85
N LEU A 142 -10.88 10.90 -6.41
CA LEU A 142 -10.43 11.75 -5.30
C LEU A 142 -10.16 13.13 -5.87
N SER A 143 -11.08 14.07 -5.63
CA SER A 143 -10.90 15.48 -5.97
C SER A 143 -10.23 16.29 -4.85
N SER A 144 -10.09 15.69 -3.65
CA SER A 144 -9.41 16.29 -2.49
C SER A 144 -9.00 15.20 -1.49
N ARG A 145 -7.96 15.46 -0.69
CA ARG A 145 -7.55 14.65 0.48
C ARG A 145 -7.48 15.59 1.70
N GLY A 146 -7.87 15.08 2.87
CA GLY A 146 -7.98 15.85 4.12
C GLY A 146 -6.83 15.57 5.08
#